data_AF-A0A948THD7-F1
#
_entry.id   AF-A0A948THD7-F1
#
_cell.length_a   1.000
_cell.length_b   1.000
_cell.length_c   1.000
_cell.angle_alpha   90.00
_cell.angle_beta   90.00
_cell.angle_gamma   90.00
#
_symmetry.space_group_name_H-M   'P 1'
#
loop_
_entity.id
_entity.type
_entity.pdbx_description
1 polymer ?
#
loop_
_entity_poly.entity_id
_entity_poly.type
_entity_poly.pdbx_seq_one_letter_code
_entity_poly.pdbx_strand_id
1 'polypeptide(L)'
;MTDHALQAPPCPDALVVLSFFSGAMGLDLGMAQGGIHARLACEVDKTCRQTIAANFPHLPLIGDITQYSAAQIRKAAGLSFSQEIDVVFGGPPCQAFSTAGARRGLDDARGNVFLCFLDRIADLKPRYVVIENVRGLLSMSYPYVPPQLRSQPELMACPLTSGSCLVFIFPDKKAVSALQL
;
A
#
# COMPACT_ATOMS: atom_id res chain seq x y z
N MET A 1 -12.37 -35.05 14.81
CA MET A 1 -11.53 -33.96 14.26
C MET A 1 -12.18 -32.67 14.70
N THR A 2 -11.72 -32.14 15.84
CA THR A 2 -12.20 -30.88 16.40
C THR A 2 -11.43 -29.75 15.74
N ASP A 3 -12.15 -28.90 14.99
CA ASP A 3 -11.59 -27.65 14.49
C ASP A 3 -11.08 -26.83 15.67
N HIS A 4 -9.79 -26.50 15.63
CA HIS A 4 -9.21 -25.54 16.55
C HIS A 4 -9.72 -24.16 16.17
N ALA A 5 -10.73 -23.66 16.88
CA ALA A 5 -11.06 -22.25 16.85
C ALA A 5 -9.79 -21.46 17.20
N LEU A 6 -9.33 -20.61 16.28
CA LEU A 6 -8.33 -19.59 16.59
C LEU A 6 -8.93 -18.68 17.67
N GLN A 7 -8.66 -18.98 18.93
CA GLN A 7 -8.80 -18.02 20.00
C GLN A 7 -7.72 -16.98 19.77
N ALA A 8 -8.05 -15.92 19.03
CA ALA A 8 -7.18 -14.76 18.93
C ALA A 8 -6.91 -14.27 20.36
N PRO A 9 -5.64 -14.09 20.76
CA PRO A 9 -5.35 -13.47 22.04
C PRO A 9 -6.03 -12.09 22.08
N PRO A 10 -6.50 -11.62 23.24
CA PRO A 10 -7.05 -10.27 23.36
C PRO A 10 -5.98 -9.28 22.88
N CYS A 11 -6.25 -8.58 21.78
CA CYS A 11 -5.27 -7.73 21.11
C CYS A 11 -4.93 -6.53 22.02
N PRO A 12 -3.68 -6.39 22.49
CA PRO A 12 -3.24 -5.19 23.16
C PRO A 12 -3.05 -4.11 22.08
N ASP A 13 -3.87 -3.07 22.13
CA ASP A 13 -3.95 -1.95 21.19
C ASP A 13 -4.44 -2.28 19.76
N ALA A 14 -5.54 -1.63 19.34
CA ALA A 14 -6.11 -1.82 18.00
C ALA A 14 -5.09 -1.46 16.91
N LEU A 15 -4.85 -2.38 15.95
CA LEU A 15 -3.91 -2.22 14.83
C LEU A 15 -4.00 -0.84 14.16
N VAL A 16 -2.85 -0.29 13.77
CA VAL A 16 -2.76 0.93 12.99
C VAL A 16 -2.64 0.60 11.51
N VAL A 17 -3.71 0.84 10.78
CA VAL A 17 -3.88 0.40 9.39
C VAL A 17 -4.25 1.57 8.49
N LEU A 18 -3.57 1.70 7.34
CA LEU A 18 -3.86 2.73 6.34
C LEU A 18 -4.20 2.08 4.99
N SER A 19 -5.28 2.54 4.38
CA SER A 19 -5.77 2.09 3.07
C SER A 19 -5.55 3.16 2.01
N PHE A 20 -4.98 2.76 0.87
CA PHE A 20 -4.74 3.62 -0.28
C PHE A 20 -5.36 3.05 -1.54
N PHE A 21 -5.88 3.92 -2.40
CA PHE A 21 -6.63 3.51 -3.60
C PHE A 21 -7.82 2.64 -3.21
N SER A 22 -8.56 3.07 -2.18
CA SER A 22 -9.61 2.28 -1.52
C SER A 22 -10.78 1.96 -2.46
N GLY A 23 -10.94 2.71 -3.56
CA GLY A 23 -12.06 2.57 -4.48
C GLY A 23 -13.39 2.63 -3.73
N ALA A 24 -14.28 1.68 -4.00
CA ALA A 24 -15.54 1.53 -3.26
C ALA A 24 -15.42 0.65 -2.00
N MET A 25 -14.23 0.53 -1.40
CA MET A 25 -13.91 -0.26 -0.18
C MET A 25 -13.86 -1.79 -0.37
N GLY A 26 -13.68 -2.30 -1.59
CA GLY A 26 -13.68 -3.75 -1.84
C GLY A 26 -12.57 -4.50 -1.08
N LEU A 27 -11.32 -4.07 -1.23
CA LEU A 27 -10.17 -4.63 -0.52
C LEU A 27 -10.30 -4.38 0.99
N ASP A 28 -10.70 -3.18 1.38
CA ASP A 28 -10.91 -2.79 2.78
C ASP A 28 -11.90 -3.71 3.51
N LEU A 29 -13.02 -4.04 2.87
CA LEU A 29 -14.01 -4.97 3.43
C LEU A 29 -13.45 -6.38 3.59
N GLY A 30 -12.65 -6.86 2.63
CA GLY A 30 -11.96 -8.14 2.74
C GLY A 30 -10.97 -8.16 3.91
N MET A 31 -10.16 -7.11 4.07
CA MET A 31 -9.24 -6.95 5.20
C MET A 31 -9.99 -6.88 6.54
N ALA A 32 -11.12 -6.15 6.57
CA ALA A 32 -11.97 -6.04 7.75
C ALA A 32 -12.61 -7.37 8.18
N GLN A 33 -12.97 -8.25 7.24
CA GLN A 33 -13.41 -9.61 7.55
C GLN A 33 -12.33 -10.44 8.25
N GLY A 34 -11.05 -10.15 7.98
CA GLY A 34 -9.90 -10.71 8.69
C GLY A 34 -9.52 -9.99 9.99
N GLY A 35 -10.31 -9.03 10.46
CA GLY A 35 -10.05 -8.24 11.67
C GLY A 35 -9.05 -7.08 11.48
N ILE A 36 -8.72 -6.72 10.24
CA ILE A 36 -7.79 -5.63 9.91
C ILE A 36 -8.60 -4.42 9.43
N HIS A 37 -8.87 -3.48 10.32
CA HIS A 37 -9.71 -2.31 10.05
C HIS A 37 -8.89 -1.06 9.76
N ALA A 38 -9.09 -0.46 8.58
CA ALA A 38 -8.42 0.79 8.21
C ALA A 38 -8.83 1.96 9.12
N ARG A 39 -7.85 2.76 9.56
CA ARG A 39 -8.06 4.03 10.29
C ARG A 39 -8.13 5.24 9.38
N LEU A 40 -7.74 5.07 8.12
CA LEU A 40 -7.72 6.10 7.09
C LEU A 40 -7.93 5.41 5.74
N ALA A 41 -8.79 5.98 4.90
CA ALA A 41 -8.89 5.67 3.49
C ALA A 41 -8.35 6.82 2.63
N CYS A 42 -7.78 6.49 1.48
CA CYS A 42 -7.26 7.44 0.50
C CYS A 42 -7.81 7.09 -0.87
N GLU A 43 -8.63 8.00 -1.42
CA GLU A 43 -9.31 7.79 -2.71
C GLU A 43 -9.48 9.12 -3.44
N VAL A 44 -9.16 9.15 -4.73
CA VAL A 44 -9.22 10.35 -5.56
C VAL A 44 -10.53 10.45 -6.36
N ASP A 45 -11.13 9.31 -6.73
CA ASP A 45 -12.36 9.27 -7.52
C ASP A 45 -13.54 9.82 -6.70
N LYS A 46 -14.24 10.78 -7.29
CA LYS A 46 -15.34 11.50 -6.63
C LYS A 46 -16.50 10.56 -6.27
N THR A 47 -16.83 9.61 -7.12
CA THR A 47 -17.98 8.70 -6.91
C THR A 47 -17.66 7.73 -5.78
N CYS A 48 -16.48 7.12 -5.82
CA CYS A 48 -16.00 6.26 -4.74
C CYS A 48 -15.95 6.99 -3.40
N ARG A 49 -15.45 8.24 -3.36
CA ARG A 49 -15.48 9.07 -2.14
C ARG A 49 -16.88 9.31 -1.60
N GLN A 50 -17.88 9.54 -2.47
CA GLN A 50 -19.28 9.68 -2.05
C GLN A 50 -19.79 8.38 -1.44
N THR A 51 -19.49 7.23 -2.04
CA THR A 51 -19.83 5.92 -1.49
C THR A 51 -19.18 5.69 -0.12
N ILE A 52 -17.89 6.00 0.04
CA ILE A 52 -17.18 5.87 1.32
C ILE A 52 -17.84 6.75 2.38
N ALA A 53 -18.07 8.03 2.08
CA ALA A 53 -18.66 8.97 3.03
C ALA A 53 -20.07 8.57 3.48
N ALA A 54 -20.88 7.98 2.58
CA ALA A 54 -22.22 7.51 2.88
C ALA A 54 -22.23 6.27 3.80
N ASN A 55 -21.27 5.36 3.66
CA ASN A 55 -21.24 4.08 4.39
C ASN A 55 -20.31 4.10 5.61
N PHE A 56 -19.29 4.97 5.61
CA PHE A 56 -18.26 5.08 6.65
C PHE A 56 -18.07 6.55 7.07
N PRO A 57 -19.12 7.22 7.62
CA PRO A 57 -19.09 8.66 7.88
C PRO A 57 -18.03 9.11 8.90
N HIS A 58 -17.49 8.17 9.69
CA HIS A 58 -16.45 8.44 10.70
C HIS A 58 -15.05 8.03 10.24
N LEU A 59 -14.89 7.42 9.06
CA LEU A 59 -13.59 7.05 8.53
C LEU A 59 -12.93 8.30 7.90
N PRO A 60 -11.76 8.72 8.39
CA PRO A 60 -10.98 9.76 7.72
C PRO A 60 -10.71 9.41 6.26
N LEU A 61 -10.93 10.37 5.36
CA LEU A 61 -10.88 10.16 3.91
C LEU A 61 -10.06 11.26 3.21
N ILE A 62 -8.82 10.95 2.86
CA ILE A 62 -7.93 11.87 2.10
C ILE A 62 -8.03 11.65 0.59
N GLY A 63 -7.65 12.65 -0.19
CA GLY A 63 -7.78 12.69 -1.66
C GLY A 63 -6.57 12.11 -2.41
N ASP A 64 -6.12 12.84 -3.42
CA ASP A 64 -4.94 12.48 -4.23
C ASP A 64 -3.68 12.35 -3.36
N ILE A 65 -3.14 11.13 -3.24
CA ILE A 65 -1.96 10.79 -2.44
C ILE A 65 -0.73 11.64 -2.80
N THR A 66 -0.61 12.11 -4.04
CA THR A 66 0.53 12.91 -4.50
C THR A 66 0.60 14.27 -3.81
N GLN A 67 -0.52 14.73 -3.24
CA GLN A 67 -0.65 16.01 -2.54
C GLN A 67 -0.42 15.90 -1.03
N TYR A 68 -0.10 14.71 -0.51
CA TYR A 68 0.10 14.48 0.93
C TYR A 68 1.50 13.97 1.23
N SER A 69 2.18 14.63 2.16
CA SER A 69 3.37 14.11 2.84
C SER A 69 3.01 13.03 3.86
N ALA A 70 3.98 12.19 4.24
CA ALA A 70 3.79 11.18 5.29
C ALA A 70 3.33 11.80 6.63
N ALA A 71 3.80 13.01 6.97
CA ALA A 71 3.36 13.73 8.16
C ALA A 71 1.88 14.14 8.09
N GLN A 72 1.42 14.62 6.93
CA GLN A 72 0.00 14.95 6.72
C GLN A 72 -0.88 13.71 6.75
N ILE A 73 -0.43 12.58 6.18
CA ILE A 73 -1.13 11.29 6.25
C ILE A 73 -1.27 10.84 7.71
N ARG A 74 -0.18 10.85 8.48
CA ARG A 74 -0.21 10.52 9.92
C ARG A 74 -1.19 11.39 10.68
N LYS A 75 -1.15 12.70 10.46
CA LYS A 75 -2.07 13.65 11.09
C LYS A 75 -3.53 13.37 10.71
N ALA A 76 -3.82 13.10 9.44
CA ALA A 76 -5.17 12.78 8.97
C ALA A 76 -5.70 11.46 9.56
N ALA A 77 -4.82 10.49 9.80
CA ALA A 77 -5.12 9.23 10.48
C ALA A 77 -5.18 9.35 12.02
N GLY A 78 -4.99 10.54 12.59
CA GLY A 78 -4.97 10.76 14.04
C GLY A 78 -3.76 10.13 14.75
N LEU A 79 -2.66 9.91 14.03
CA LEU A 79 -1.47 9.25 14.54
C LEU A 79 -0.45 10.27 15.06
N SER A 80 0.22 9.92 16.16
CA SER A 80 1.41 10.66 16.59
C SER A 80 2.60 10.36 15.67
N PHE A 81 3.65 11.18 15.75
CA PHE A 81 4.86 10.98 14.95
C PHE A 81 5.58 9.66 15.30
N SER A 82 5.55 9.25 16.57
CA SER A 82 6.21 8.04 17.06
C SER A 82 5.35 6.78 16.98
N GLN A 83 4.06 6.91 16.65
CA GLN A 83 3.16 5.76 16.59
C GLN A 83 3.53 4.85 15.40
N GLU A 84 3.65 3.56 15.67
CA GLU A 84 3.94 2.59 14.62
C GLU A 84 2.72 2.37 13.71
N ILE A 85 2.99 2.12 12.43
CA ILE A 85 1.98 1.72 11.45
C ILE A 85 2.17 0.22 11.24
N ASP A 86 1.15 -0.57 11.53
CA ASP A 86 1.22 -2.03 11.38
C ASP A 86 1.05 -2.43 9.93
N VAL A 87 0.03 -1.90 9.24
CA VAL A 87 -0.31 -2.32 7.88
C VAL A 87 -0.58 -1.11 6.99
N VAL A 88 0.03 -1.13 5.81
CA VAL A 88 -0.41 -0.30 4.67
C VAL A 88 -0.91 -1.25 3.59
N PHE A 89 -2.08 -0.97 3.01
CA PHE A 89 -2.54 -1.72 1.85
C PHE A 89 -3.12 -0.83 0.76
N GLY A 90 -3.15 -1.33 -0.47
CA GLY A 90 -3.81 -0.62 -1.57
C GLY A 90 -3.70 -1.28 -2.93
N GLY A 91 -4.58 -0.87 -3.84
CA GLY A 91 -4.62 -1.31 -5.25
C GLY A 91 -4.27 -0.17 -6.21
N PRO A 92 -3.00 0.26 -6.30
CA PRO A 92 -2.61 1.39 -7.14
C PRO A 92 -2.83 1.10 -8.64
N PRO A 93 -3.17 2.11 -9.46
CA PRO A 93 -3.45 1.92 -10.88
C PRO A 93 -2.22 1.39 -11.64
N CYS A 94 -2.40 0.29 -12.40
CA CYS A 94 -1.34 -0.41 -13.13
C CYS A 94 -1.01 0.16 -14.52
N GLN A 95 -1.69 1.22 -14.97
CA GLN A 95 -1.76 1.59 -16.39
C GLN A 95 -0.42 2.02 -17.02
N ALA A 96 0.58 2.43 -16.24
CA ALA A 96 1.89 2.80 -16.76
C ALA A 96 2.78 1.61 -17.18
N PHE A 97 2.39 0.39 -16.83
CA PHE A 97 3.20 -0.81 -16.96
C PHE A 97 2.58 -1.84 -17.93
N SER A 98 1.63 -1.44 -18.77
CA SER A 98 1.14 -2.30 -19.87
C SER A 98 2.11 -2.29 -21.06
N THR A 99 2.32 -3.44 -21.70
CA THR A 99 3.17 -3.65 -22.90
C THR A 99 2.87 -2.74 -24.08
N ALA A 100 1.70 -2.08 -24.12
CA ALA A 100 1.36 -1.06 -25.12
C ALA A 100 1.96 0.34 -24.83
N GLY A 101 2.46 0.59 -23.60
CA GLY A 101 2.96 1.87 -23.12
C GLY A 101 4.47 1.94 -22.89
N ALA A 102 5.20 0.84 -23.12
CA ALA A 102 6.61 0.67 -22.77
C ALA A 102 7.61 1.65 -23.43
N ARG A 103 7.16 2.53 -24.33
CA ARG A 103 7.99 3.59 -24.93
C ARG A 103 7.66 5.02 -24.48
N ARG A 104 6.64 5.22 -23.64
CA ARG A 104 6.21 6.57 -23.16
C ARG A 104 5.81 6.63 -21.67
N GLY A 105 5.78 5.51 -20.96
CA GLY A 105 5.16 5.38 -19.63
C GLY A 105 5.86 6.05 -18.44
N LEU A 106 7.07 6.60 -18.60
CA LEU A 106 7.77 7.32 -17.53
C LEU A 106 7.55 8.84 -17.55
N ASP A 107 6.98 9.38 -18.64
CA ASP A 107 6.62 10.81 -18.77
C ASP A 107 5.14 11.08 -18.49
N ASP A 108 4.32 10.05 -18.28
CA ASP A 108 2.89 10.19 -18.03
C ASP A 108 2.61 10.22 -16.51
N ALA A 109 1.81 11.20 -16.06
CA ALA A 109 1.49 11.45 -14.66
C ALA A 109 0.92 10.23 -13.90
N ARG A 110 0.44 9.21 -14.62
CA ARG A 110 -0.08 7.95 -14.04
C ARG A 110 1.01 6.94 -13.65
N GLY A 111 2.16 6.92 -14.34
CA GLY A 111 3.33 6.14 -13.90
C GLY A 111 3.98 6.69 -12.64
N ASN A 112 3.77 7.98 -12.40
CA ASN A 112 4.20 8.70 -11.22
C ASN A 112 3.45 8.29 -9.94
N VAL A 113 2.17 7.90 -10.02
CA VAL A 113 1.35 7.63 -8.83
C VAL A 113 1.76 6.34 -8.12
N PHE A 114 2.10 5.28 -8.86
CA PHE A 114 2.60 4.04 -8.26
C PHE A 114 3.92 4.29 -7.53
N LEU A 115 4.87 4.98 -8.17
CA LEU A 115 6.15 5.37 -7.55
C LEU A 115 5.94 6.25 -6.32
N CYS A 116 5.03 7.23 -6.40
CA CYS A 116 4.65 8.06 -5.27
C CYS A 116 4.10 7.23 -4.10
N PHE A 117 3.28 6.20 -4.37
CA PHE A 117 2.80 5.29 -3.34
C PHE A 117 3.95 4.53 -2.67
N LEU A 118 4.93 4.06 -3.44
CA LEU A 118 6.13 3.40 -2.90
C LEU A 118 6.98 4.36 -2.05
N ASP A 119 7.16 5.60 -2.50
CA ASP A 119 7.84 6.64 -1.72
C ASP A 119 7.09 6.91 -0.41
N ARG A 120 5.75 6.98 -0.44
CA ARG A 120 4.94 7.13 0.78
C ARG A 120 5.06 5.94 1.72
N ILE A 121 5.07 4.70 1.20
CA ILE A 121 5.33 3.50 2.02
C ILE A 121 6.70 3.60 2.69
N ALA A 122 7.74 3.99 1.93
CA ALA A 122 9.10 4.14 2.46
C ALA A 122 9.19 5.22 3.54
N ASP A 123 8.47 6.33 3.38
CA ASP A 123 8.40 7.41 4.37
C ASP A 123 7.59 7.03 5.61
N LEU A 124 6.48 6.28 5.45
CA LEU A 124 5.59 5.86 6.52
C LEU A 124 6.16 4.72 7.37
N LYS A 125 7.00 3.87 6.78
CA LYS A 125 7.68 2.72 7.41
C LYS A 125 6.73 1.76 8.13
N PRO A 126 5.71 1.22 7.44
CA PRO A 126 4.80 0.23 8.05
C PRO A 126 5.53 -1.09 8.33
N ARG A 127 4.97 -1.91 9.23
CA ARG A 127 5.49 -3.27 9.50
C ARG A 127 5.18 -4.23 8.35
N TYR A 128 3.99 -4.09 7.75
CA TYR A 128 3.51 -4.93 6.66
C TYR A 128 2.91 -4.08 5.54
N VAL A 129 3.06 -4.56 4.30
CA VAL A 129 2.48 -3.93 3.11
C VAL A 129 1.76 -4.97 2.27
N VAL A 130 0.55 -4.64 1.82
CA VAL A 130 -0.22 -5.45 0.86
C VAL A 130 -0.52 -4.60 -0.38
N ILE A 131 -0.06 -5.04 -1.55
CA ILE A 131 -0.35 -4.36 -2.83
C ILE A 131 -1.14 -5.33 -3.69
N GLU A 132 -2.39 -4.99 -4.00
CA GLU A 132 -3.23 -5.74 -4.93
C GLU A 132 -2.99 -5.21 -6.34
N ASN A 133 -2.80 -6.11 -7.31
CA ASN A 133 -2.65 -5.74 -8.70
C ASN A 133 -2.93 -6.91 -9.66
N VAL A 134 -3.12 -6.59 -10.95
CA VAL A 134 -3.32 -7.57 -12.01
C VAL A 134 -2.04 -8.35 -12.36
N ARG A 135 -2.21 -9.57 -12.87
CA ARG A 135 -1.12 -10.51 -13.22
C ARG A 135 -0.04 -9.94 -14.14
N GLY A 136 -0.33 -8.91 -14.95
CA GLY A 136 0.65 -8.28 -15.85
C GLY A 136 1.83 -7.62 -15.13
N LEU A 137 1.66 -7.23 -13.86
CA LEU A 137 2.73 -6.65 -13.05
C LEU A 137 3.86 -7.64 -12.76
N LEU A 138 3.54 -8.94 -12.69
CA LEU A 138 4.46 -10.05 -12.44
C LEU A 138 5.34 -10.34 -13.66
N SER A 139 4.89 -10.03 -14.87
CA SER A 139 5.67 -10.24 -16.09
C SER A 139 6.76 -9.18 -16.34
N MET A 140 6.96 -8.24 -15.41
CA MET A 140 7.86 -7.10 -15.60
C MET A 140 8.97 -7.02 -14.57
N SER A 141 10.17 -6.70 -15.07
CA SER A 141 11.34 -6.40 -14.26
C SER A 141 11.49 -4.88 -14.18
N TYR A 142 11.26 -4.28 -13.00
CA TYR A 142 11.54 -2.87 -12.74
C TYR A 142 12.36 -2.74 -11.45
N PRO A 143 13.63 -2.31 -11.52
CA PRO A 143 14.44 -2.10 -10.33
C PRO A 143 14.00 -0.80 -9.64
N TYR A 144 13.03 -0.88 -8.73
CA TYR A 144 12.73 0.25 -7.85
C TYR A 144 13.67 0.24 -6.65
N VAL A 145 14.40 1.34 -6.45
CA VAL A 145 15.22 1.56 -5.26
C VAL A 145 14.74 2.84 -4.55
N PRO A 146 14.30 2.73 -3.28
CA PRO A 146 13.92 3.89 -2.48
C PRO A 146 15.01 4.96 -2.49
N PRO A 147 14.66 6.27 -2.55
CA PRO A 147 15.64 7.34 -2.59
C PRO A 147 16.77 7.23 -1.56
N GLN A 148 16.43 6.78 -0.35
CA GLN A 148 17.34 6.64 0.79
C GLN A 148 18.36 5.51 0.61
N LEU A 149 18.08 4.54 -0.25
CA LEU A 149 18.91 3.35 -0.50
C LEU A 149 19.66 3.41 -1.84
N ARG A 150 19.47 4.48 -2.64
CA ARG A 150 20.14 4.64 -3.95
C ARG A 150 21.66 4.75 -3.84
N SER A 151 22.20 5.07 -2.66
CA SER A 151 23.64 5.14 -2.41
C SER A 151 24.28 3.81 -2.01
N GLN A 152 23.50 2.72 -1.91
CA GLN A 152 23.98 1.39 -1.50
C GLN A 152 23.97 0.41 -2.69
N PRO A 153 25.12 0.20 -3.37
CA PRO A 153 25.19 -0.60 -4.59
C PRO A 153 24.93 -2.09 -4.37
N GLU A 154 25.13 -2.62 -3.15
CA GLU A 154 24.87 -4.04 -2.85
C GLU A 154 23.38 -4.44 -2.90
N LEU A 155 22.45 -3.52 -2.63
CA LEU A 155 21.00 -3.79 -2.70
C LEU A 155 20.47 -3.85 -4.15
N MET A 156 21.25 -3.35 -5.12
CA MET A 156 20.95 -3.52 -6.56
C MET A 156 21.27 -4.94 -7.07
N ALA A 157 21.97 -5.76 -6.29
CA ALA A 157 22.34 -7.13 -6.66
C ALA A 157 21.24 -8.16 -6.37
N CYS A 158 20.07 -7.75 -5.86
CA CYS A 158 18.97 -8.67 -5.59
C CYS A 158 18.44 -9.23 -6.94
N PRO A 159 18.42 -10.56 -7.14
CA PRO A 159 18.00 -11.14 -8.42
C PRO A 159 16.54 -10.78 -8.69
N LEU A 160 16.29 -10.04 -9.77
CA LEU A 160 14.96 -9.75 -10.28
C LEU A 160 14.35 -11.07 -10.77
N THR A 161 13.55 -11.73 -9.93
CA THR A 161 12.82 -12.94 -10.32
C THR A 161 11.58 -12.58 -11.12
N SER A 162 11.28 -13.35 -12.18
CA SER A 162 10.02 -13.21 -12.91
C SER A 162 8.86 -13.36 -11.93
N GLY A 163 7.98 -12.37 -11.87
CA GLY A 163 6.90 -12.33 -10.90
C GLY A 163 7.16 -11.49 -9.66
N SER A 164 8.32 -10.86 -9.53
CA SER A 164 8.58 -9.95 -8.42
C SER A 164 8.48 -8.50 -8.91
N CYS A 165 7.37 -7.84 -8.61
CA CYS A 165 7.34 -6.40 -8.80
C CYS A 165 8.15 -5.73 -7.68
N LEU A 166 7.96 -6.08 -6.40
CA LEU A 166 8.69 -5.45 -5.29
C LEU A 166 8.91 -6.38 -4.09
N VAL A 167 10.16 -6.54 -3.68
CA VAL A 167 10.53 -6.99 -2.33
C VAL A 167 11.25 -5.81 -1.66
N PHE A 168 10.57 -5.09 -0.76
CA PHE A 168 11.28 -4.19 0.15
C PHE A 168 11.69 -4.93 1.39
N ILE A 169 12.99 -4.94 1.67
CA ILE A 169 13.52 -5.37 2.95
C ILE A 169 13.81 -4.09 3.71
N PHE A 170 12.93 -3.70 4.63
CA PHE A 170 13.33 -2.76 5.67
C PHE A 170 14.31 -3.52 6.58
N PRO A 171 15.57 -3.08 6.72
CA PRO A 171 16.61 -3.86 7.41
C PRO A 171 16.22 -4.30 8.83
N ASP A 172 15.29 -3.57 9.48
CA ASP A 172 14.83 -3.85 10.84
C ASP A 172 13.37 -4.34 10.95
N LYS A 173 12.59 -4.46 9.86
CA LYS A 173 11.17 -4.88 9.90
C LYS A 173 10.84 -5.88 8.79
N LYS A 174 10.39 -7.08 9.16
CA LYS A 174 10.20 -8.24 8.26
C LYS A 174 8.97 -8.11 7.32
N ALA A 175 9.23 -8.48 6.06
CA ALA A 175 8.39 -9.06 5.00
C ALA A 175 7.34 -8.19 4.28
N VAL A 176 7.68 -7.84 3.03
CA VAL A 176 6.75 -7.52 1.93
C VAL A 176 6.23 -8.83 1.33
N SER A 177 4.90 -8.95 1.23
CA SER A 177 4.21 -10.04 0.55
C SER A 177 3.33 -9.46 -0.55
N ALA A 178 3.66 -9.75 -1.80
CA ALA A 178 2.74 -9.51 -2.92
C ALA A 178 1.79 -10.72 -2.97
N LEU A 179 0.51 -10.51 -2.63
CA LEU A 179 -0.50 -11.57 -2.69
C LEU A 179 -1.17 -11.54 -4.07
N GLN A 180 -1.15 -12.68 -4.75
CA GLN A 180 -1.82 -12.90 -6.03
C GLN A 180 -3.19 -13.54 -5.75
N LEU A 181 -4.29 -12.88 -6.14
CA LEU A 181 -5.62 -13.49 -6.23
C LEU A 181 -5.93 -13.91 -7.68
#